data_AF-A0ABD1DD89-F1
#
_entry.id   AF-A0ABD1DD89-F1
#
_cell.length_a   1.000
_cell.length_b   1.000
_cell.length_c   1.000
_cell.angle_alpha   90.00
_cell.angle_beta   90.00
_cell.angle_gamma   90.00
#
_symmetry.space_group_name_H-M   'P 1'
#
loop_
_entity.id
_entity.type
_entity.pdbx_description
1 polymer ?
#
loop_
_entity_poly.entity_id
_entity_poly.type
_entity_poly.pdbx_seq_one_letter_code
_entity_poly.pdbx_strand_id
1 'polypeptide(L)'
;MRLLRAALVTLFVVGTDVLTVPPVAARSITDQDRIDPLQSEVSEQRIIGMQVLRNFEPFDSEANEISENNSEEPRSNRTVERINLTLPGTKWCGPGNTADDYEDLGKHEEEDKCCRDHDHCDNIPAGEMKYGLTNDDYFTRLHCKCDRDFQQCLKKINTTLSNRLGSFYFAVRDKCYKKQYPIVDCGEKKNM
;
A
#
# COMPACT_ATOMS: atom_id res chain seq x y z
N MET A 1 -10.93 32.94 -62.48
CA MET A 1 -10.55 33.06 -61.05
C MET A 1 -11.73 32.59 -60.20
N ARG A 2 -11.48 31.57 -59.36
CA ARG A 2 -12.28 31.13 -58.19
C ARG A 2 -13.68 30.55 -58.49
N LEU A 3 -13.79 29.21 -58.50
CA LEU A 3 -14.10 28.31 -57.35
C LEU A 3 -15.63 28.12 -57.24
N LEU A 4 -16.21 27.09 -57.87
CA LEU A 4 -16.33 25.68 -57.44
C LEU A 4 -17.60 25.41 -56.58
N ARG A 5 -18.58 24.82 -57.29
CA ARG A 5 -19.56 23.79 -56.87
C ARG A 5 -20.51 24.10 -55.70
N ALA A 6 -21.74 24.47 -56.08
CA ALA A 6 -22.93 24.03 -55.38
C ALA A 6 -23.18 22.54 -55.68
N ALA A 7 -23.30 21.72 -54.63
CA ALA A 7 -23.96 20.42 -54.70
C ALA A 7 -24.69 20.20 -53.37
N LEU A 8 -26.02 20.24 -53.49
CA LEU A 8 -27.01 19.98 -52.46
C LEU A 8 -27.13 18.47 -52.27
N VAL A 9 -26.89 17.92 -51.07
CA VAL A 9 -27.45 16.61 -50.67
C VAL A 9 -27.75 16.64 -49.17
N THR A 10 -29.02 16.92 -48.88
CA THR A 10 -29.90 16.28 -47.88
C THR A 10 -29.31 15.88 -46.53
N LEU A 11 -29.64 16.66 -45.49
CA LEU A 11 -29.70 16.21 -44.10
C LEU A 11 -30.64 14.99 -44.01
N PHE A 12 -30.14 13.88 -43.51
CA PHE A 12 -30.99 12.86 -42.89
C PHE A 12 -31.40 13.36 -41.50
N VAL A 13 -32.71 13.48 -41.30
CA VAL A 13 -33.33 13.64 -39.98
C VAL A 13 -33.10 12.34 -39.22
N VAL A 14 -32.29 12.41 -38.17
CA VAL A 14 -32.27 11.40 -37.10
C VAL A 14 -32.95 12.04 -35.89
N GLY A 15 -34.09 11.46 -35.50
CA GLY A 15 -34.61 11.40 -34.14
C GLY A 15 -34.61 12.69 -33.32
N THR A 16 -35.78 13.32 -33.24
CA THR A 16 -36.13 14.26 -32.19
C THR A 16 -36.25 13.52 -30.85
N ASP A 17 -35.22 13.63 -30.01
CA ASP A 17 -35.33 13.69 -28.55
C ASP A 17 -34.00 14.23 -28.00
N VAL A 18 -33.83 15.55 -28.12
CA VAL A 18 -32.79 16.28 -27.38
C VAL A 18 -33.36 16.57 -26.01
N LEU A 19 -33.04 15.74 -25.02
CA LEU A 19 -33.16 16.12 -23.61
C LEU A 19 -32.16 17.26 -23.37
N THR A 20 -32.65 18.49 -23.41
CA THR A 20 -31.89 19.67 -23.01
C THR A 20 -31.66 19.60 -21.51
N VAL A 21 -30.46 19.20 -21.10
CA VAL A 21 -30.00 19.38 -19.71
C VAL A 21 -29.69 20.88 -19.54
N PRO A 22 -30.29 21.60 -18.58
CA PRO A 22 -29.96 23.00 -18.38
C PRO A 22 -28.48 23.13 -17.98
N PRO A 23 -27.79 24.20 -18.40
CA PRO A 23 -26.42 24.44 -17.95
C PRO A 23 -26.44 24.62 -16.44
N VAL A 24 -25.75 23.73 -15.72
CA VAL A 24 -25.45 23.95 -14.30
C VAL A 24 -24.62 25.23 -14.23
N ALA A 25 -25.16 26.25 -13.58
CA ALA A 25 -24.48 27.50 -13.38
C ALA A 25 -23.13 27.24 -12.69
N ALA A 26 -22.04 27.66 -13.32
CA ALA A 26 -20.73 27.70 -12.69
C ALA A 26 -20.80 28.71 -11.53
N ARG A 27 -20.81 28.21 -10.29
CA ARG A 27 -20.57 29.06 -9.12
C ARG A 27 -19.08 29.33 -9.03
N SER A 28 -18.72 30.60 -8.89
CA SER A 28 -17.35 31.02 -8.56
C SER A 28 -16.96 30.42 -7.21
N ILE A 29 -15.93 29.57 -7.21
CA ILE A 29 -15.33 29.04 -5.99
C ILE A 29 -14.68 30.24 -5.28
N THR A 30 -15.15 30.54 -4.07
CA THR A 30 -14.55 31.58 -3.23
C THR A 30 -13.50 30.91 -2.33
N ASP A 31 -12.47 31.66 -1.91
CA ASP A 31 -11.37 31.14 -1.06
C ASP A 31 -11.84 30.64 0.32
N GLN A 32 -13.15 30.77 0.60
CA GLN A 32 -13.84 30.29 1.79
C GLN A 32 -14.48 28.89 1.61
N ASP A 33 -14.47 28.31 0.41
CA ASP A 33 -14.97 26.95 0.13
C ASP A 33 -13.89 25.86 0.35
N ARG A 34 -12.74 26.23 0.93
CA ARG A 34 -11.74 25.30 1.43
C ARG A 34 -12.24 24.71 2.76
N ILE A 35 -13.25 23.84 2.70
CA ILE A 35 -13.47 22.84 3.74
C ILE A 35 -12.25 21.93 3.69
N ASP A 36 -11.36 22.06 4.67
CA ASP A 36 -10.22 21.16 4.88
C ASP A 36 -10.76 19.90 5.58
N PRO A 37 -10.99 18.76 4.90
CA PRO A 37 -11.64 17.60 5.48
C PRO A 37 -10.63 16.49 5.74
N LEU A 38 -9.38 16.80 6.08
CA LEU A 38 -8.35 15.78 6.26
C LEU A 38 -7.32 16.10 7.35
N GLN A 39 -7.76 16.29 8.60
CA GLN A 39 -6.87 16.17 9.76
C GLN A 39 -7.40 15.31 10.93
N SER A 40 -8.59 14.69 10.82
CA SER A 40 -9.09 13.83 11.91
C SER A 40 -8.93 12.32 11.68
N GLU A 41 -8.73 11.85 10.45
CA GLU A 41 -8.70 10.40 10.15
C GLU A 41 -7.30 9.75 10.23
N VAL A 42 -6.24 10.52 10.43
CA VAL A 42 -4.85 9.99 10.54
C VAL A 42 -4.54 9.51 11.98
N SER A 43 -5.49 9.65 12.91
CA SER A 43 -5.28 9.36 14.34
C SER A 43 -5.61 7.91 14.74
N GLU A 44 -6.52 7.23 14.04
CA GLU A 44 -6.96 5.87 14.42
C GLU A 44 -6.01 4.77 13.90
N GLN A 45 -5.42 4.92 12.73
CA GLN A 45 -4.37 4.01 12.23
C GLN A 45 -3.13 3.99 13.14
N ARG A 46 -2.90 5.10 13.86
CA ARG A 46 -1.79 5.27 14.81
C ARG A 46 -2.00 4.50 16.12
N ILE A 47 -3.24 4.35 16.57
CA ILE A 47 -3.57 3.62 17.81
C ILE A 47 -3.69 2.13 17.53
N ILE A 48 -4.37 1.72 16.46
CA ILE A 48 -4.62 0.29 16.19
C ILE A 48 -3.32 -0.44 15.84
N GLY A 49 -2.47 0.13 14.98
CA GLY A 49 -1.17 -0.48 14.64
C GLY A 49 -0.21 -0.59 15.83
N MET A 50 -0.16 0.44 16.67
CA MET A 50 0.72 0.45 17.85
C MET A 50 0.18 -0.39 19.01
N GLN A 51 -1.14 -0.55 19.12
CA GLN A 51 -1.77 -1.48 20.08
C GLN A 51 -1.57 -2.95 19.65
N VAL A 52 -1.57 -3.24 18.35
CA VAL A 52 -1.30 -4.60 17.85
C VAL A 52 0.16 -4.99 18.06
N LEU A 53 1.11 -4.07 17.92
CA LEU A 53 2.52 -4.32 18.29
C LEU A 53 2.70 -4.53 19.80
N ARG A 54 1.90 -3.87 20.66
CA ARG A 54 1.92 -4.14 22.12
C ARG A 54 1.30 -5.49 22.50
N ASN A 55 0.34 -5.99 21.70
CA ASN A 55 -0.31 -7.28 21.91
C ASN A 55 0.35 -8.42 21.12
N PHE A 56 1.39 -8.13 20.34
CA PHE A 56 2.29 -9.15 19.83
C PHE A 56 3.16 -9.56 21.02
N GLU A 57 2.63 -10.49 21.83
CA GLU A 57 3.38 -11.14 22.91
C GLU A 57 4.82 -11.36 22.43
N PRO A 58 5.84 -10.87 23.18
CA PRO A 58 7.23 -11.05 22.82
C PRO A 58 7.43 -12.52 22.49
N PHE A 59 7.73 -12.79 21.23
CA PHE A 59 8.02 -14.13 20.77
C PHE A 59 9.33 -14.51 21.49
N ASP A 60 9.24 -15.34 22.53
CA ASP A 60 10.29 -15.60 23.52
C ASP A 60 11.69 -15.59 22.89
N SER A 61 12.41 -14.48 23.07
CA SER A 61 13.83 -14.40 22.78
C SER A 61 14.57 -14.79 24.04
N GLU A 62 15.13 -16.00 24.05
CA GLU A 62 16.44 -16.20 24.70
C GLU A 62 17.43 -15.30 23.98
N ALA A 63 17.47 -14.03 24.38
CA ALA A 63 18.54 -13.12 24.06
C ALA A 63 19.73 -13.51 24.94
N ASN A 64 20.73 -14.13 24.33
CA ASN A 64 22.03 -14.27 24.96
C ASN A 64 22.66 -12.88 25.08
N GLU A 65 22.96 -12.46 26.31
CA GLU A 65 23.60 -11.18 26.62
C GLU A 65 24.96 -11.07 25.92
N ILE A 66 25.22 -9.96 25.22
CA ILE A 66 26.59 -9.54 24.91
C ILE A 66 26.77 -8.07 25.28
N SER A 67 27.85 -7.89 26.03
CA SER A 67 28.35 -6.77 26.83
C SER A 67 28.45 -5.39 26.17
N GLU A 68 28.18 -4.38 27.00
CA GLU A 68 28.51 -2.96 26.83
C GLU A 68 29.98 -2.74 26.44
N ASN A 69 30.22 -1.82 25.50
CA ASN A 69 31.41 -0.97 25.49
C ASN A 69 31.08 0.39 24.83
N ASN A 70 31.33 1.45 25.59
CA ASN A 70 31.13 2.86 25.21
C ASN A 70 32.17 3.33 24.19
N SER A 71 31.78 4.14 23.20
CA SER A 71 32.18 5.56 23.08
C SER A 71 31.90 6.17 21.68
N GLU A 72 31.55 7.47 21.72
CA GLU A 72 31.49 8.48 20.64
C GLU A 72 30.13 8.75 19.95
N GLU A 73 29.51 9.87 20.37
CA GLU A 73 28.41 10.57 19.69
C GLU A 73 28.85 11.17 18.34
N PRO A 74 27.99 11.11 17.32
CA PRO A 74 27.94 12.17 16.33
C PRO A 74 26.52 12.70 16.07
N ARG A 75 26.32 13.96 16.47
CA ARG A 75 25.56 15.04 15.79
C ARG A 75 24.42 14.62 14.86
N SER A 76 23.21 14.65 15.42
CA SER A 76 21.90 14.49 14.74
C SER A 76 21.73 15.37 13.50
N ASN A 77 21.94 14.79 12.32
CA ASN A 77 21.16 15.13 11.13
C ASN A 77 19.92 14.25 11.18
N ARG A 78 18.72 14.85 11.21
CA ARG A 78 17.44 14.13 11.22
C ARG A 78 17.17 13.53 9.84
N THR A 79 18.00 12.57 9.43
CA THR A 79 17.58 11.51 8.52
C THR A 79 16.40 10.84 9.19
N VAL A 80 15.30 10.61 8.48
CA VAL A 80 14.22 9.77 9.00
C VAL A 80 14.86 8.40 9.22
N GLU A 81 15.28 8.12 10.46
CA GLU A 81 15.77 6.81 10.84
C GLU A 81 14.63 5.85 10.51
N ARG A 82 14.85 5.01 9.50
CA ARG A 82 13.92 3.95 9.18
C ARG A 82 13.93 3.08 10.42
N ILE A 83 12.86 3.16 11.22
CA ILE A 83 12.71 2.31 12.40
C ILE A 83 12.84 0.89 11.88
N ASN A 84 13.95 0.23 12.22
CA ASN A 84 14.26 -1.10 11.70
C ASN A 84 13.40 -2.11 12.48
N LEU A 85 12.16 -2.26 12.02
CA LEU A 85 11.15 -3.16 12.58
C LEU A 85 11.20 -4.53 11.89
N THR A 86 12.40 -5.11 11.78
CA THR A 86 12.57 -6.47 11.26
C THR A 86 12.14 -7.48 12.32
N LEU A 87 11.28 -8.42 11.95
CA LEU A 87 10.76 -9.45 12.84
C LEU A 87 11.92 -10.30 13.39
N PRO A 88 12.06 -10.46 14.72
CA PRO A 88 13.16 -11.24 15.30
C PRO A 88 13.25 -12.65 14.73
N GLY A 89 14.48 -13.10 14.46
CA GLY A 89 14.75 -14.40 13.84
C GLY A 89 14.50 -14.45 12.33
N THR A 90 14.18 -13.32 11.70
CA THR A 90 14.11 -13.15 10.23
C THR A 90 15.03 -12.01 9.81
N LYS A 91 15.32 -11.92 8.50
CA LYS A 91 16.09 -10.82 7.92
C LYS A 91 15.29 -10.00 6.91
N TRP A 92 14.19 -10.54 6.39
CA TRP A 92 13.40 -9.96 5.31
C TRP A 92 11.99 -9.52 5.75
N CYS A 93 11.52 -9.94 6.93
CA CYS A 93 10.16 -9.61 7.37
C CYS A 93 10.12 -8.26 8.11
N GLY A 94 10.09 -7.15 7.37
CA GLY A 94 9.99 -5.81 7.95
C GLY A 94 9.97 -4.69 6.90
N PRO A 95 10.03 -3.41 7.32
CA PRO A 95 10.26 -2.29 6.40
C PRO A 95 11.68 -2.36 5.80
N GLY A 96 11.81 -2.93 4.61
CA GLY A 96 13.11 -3.29 4.05
C GLY A 96 13.63 -4.60 4.67
N ASN A 97 14.94 -4.82 4.61
CA ASN A 97 15.56 -6.02 5.13
C ASN A 97 16.95 -5.72 5.72
N THR A 98 17.44 -6.65 6.55
CA THR A 98 18.77 -6.63 7.16
C THR A 98 19.66 -7.75 6.63
N ALA A 99 19.34 -8.30 5.47
CA ALA A 99 20.07 -9.38 4.83
C ALA A 99 21.33 -8.84 4.16
N ASP A 100 22.44 -9.56 4.29
CA ASP A 100 23.71 -9.21 3.62
C ASP A 100 23.63 -9.50 2.11
N ASP A 101 22.93 -10.57 1.73
CA ASP A 101 22.67 -10.96 0.36
C ASP A 101 21.33 -11.73 0.22
N TYR A 102 20.97 -12.10 -1.00
CA TYR A 102 19.70 -12.78 -1.30
C TYR A 102 19.51 -14.11 -0.55
N GLU A 103 20.57 -14.89 -0.32
CA GLU A 103 20.48 -16.18 0.37
C GLU A 103 20.65 -16.07 1.89
N ASP A 104 20.93 -14.86 2.38
CA ASP A 104 21.06 -14.60 3.80
C ASP A 104 19.67 -14.59 4.48
N LEU A 105 19.37 -15.70 5.16
CA LEU A 105 18.11 -15.95 5.85
C LEU A 105 18.32 -16.05 7.37
N GLY A 106 17.31 -15.66 8.12
CA GLY A 106 17.25 -15.81 9.57
C GLY A 106 16.88 -17.23 10.03
N LYS A 107 16.81 -17.40 11.36
CA LYS A 107 16.43 -18.67 12.03
C LYS A 107 15.09 -19.23 11.55
N HIS A 108 14.13 -18.36 11.24
CA HIS A 108 12.81 -18.74 10.72
C HIS A 108 12.83 -18.77 9.19
N GLU A 109 13.68 -19.64 8.62
CA GLU A 109 14.02 -19.63 7.19
C GLU A 109 12.80 -19.68 6.26
N GLU A 110 11.79 -20.50 6.57
CA GLU A 110 10.63 -20.67 5.69
C GLU A 110 9.75 -19.41 5.67
N GLU A 111 9.49 -18.80 6.82
CA GLU A 111 8.79 -17.52 6.92
C GLU A 111 9.59 -16.40 6.25
N ASP A 112 10.91 -16.41 6.45
CA ASP A 112 11.81 -15.40 5.92
C ASP A 112 11.92 -15.47 4.39
N LYS A 113 11.89 -16.68 3.80
CA LYS A 113 11.75 -16.88 2.34
C LYS A 113 10.48 -16.25 1.80
N CYS A 114 9.33 -16.40 2.49
CA CYS A 114 8.09 -15.75 2.06
C CYS A 114 8.22 -14.22 2.04
N CYS A 115 8.88 -13.64 3.05
CA CYS A 115 9.12 -12.20 3.12
C CYS A 115 10.12 -11.73 2.05
N ARG A 116 11.20 -12.48 1.83
CA ARG A 116 12.18 -12.20 0.76
C ARG A 116 11.54 -12.16 -0.61
N ASP A 117 10.70 -13.16 -0.93
CA ASP A 117 9.99 -13.24 -2.20
C ASP A 117 9.00 -12.07 -2.36
N HIS A 118 8.38 -11.66 -1.25
CA HIS A 118 7.47 -10.51 -1.21
C HIS A 118 8.23 -9.19 -1.41
N ASP A 119 9.38 -8.98 -0.76
CA ASP A 119 10.26 -7.81 -0.90
C ASP A 119 10.75 -7.60 -2.34
N HIS A 120 10.98 -8.69 -3.07
CA HIS A 120 11.42 -8.65 -4.48
C HIS A 120 10.28 -8.45 -5.49
N CYS A 121 9.04 -8.26 -5.02
CA CYS A 121 7.93 -7.96 -5.90
C CYS A 121 8.03 -6.55 -6.50
N ASP A 122 7.44 -6.39 -7.69
CA ASP A 122 7.12 -5.08 -8.23
C ASP A 122 6.28 -4.26 -7.23
N ASN A 123 6.72 -3.03 -6.97
CA ASN A 123 6.17 -2.19 -5.93
C ASN A 123 6.15 -0.70 -6.28
N ILE A 124 5.41 0.06 -5.47
CA ILE A 124 5.39 1.52 -5.41
C ILE A 124 5.87 1.92 -4.00
N PRO A 125 7.09 2.47 -3.86
CA PRO A 125 7.60 2.91 -2.56
C PRO A 125 6.71 3.95 -1.87
N ALA A 126 6.88 4.12 -0.57
CA ALA A 126 6.13 5.11 0.21
C ALA A 126 6.36 6.54 -0.33
N GLY A 127 5.28 7.28 -0.57
CA GLY A 127 5.31 8.64 -1.12
C GLY A 127 5.63 8.74 -2.62
N GLU A 128 5.86 7.61 -3.31
CA GLU A 128 6.22 7.61 -4.73
C GLU A 128 5.01 7.42 -5.65
N MET A 129 5.21 7.78 -6.92
CA MET A 129 4.24 7.61 -7.99
C MET A 129 4.77 6.61 -9.02
N LYS A 130 3.93 5.64 -9.40
CA LYS A 130 4.23 4.65 -10.43
C LYS A 130 2.95 4.19 -11.09
N TYR A 131 2.99 3.90 -12.39
CA TYR A 131 1.81 3.47 -13.18
C TYR A 131 0.63 4.45 -13.14
N GLY A 132 0.87 5.73 -12.90
CA GLY A 132 -0.18 6.73 -12.70
C GLY A 132 -0.93 6.62 -11.36
N LEU A 133 -0.37 5.85 -10.41
CA LEU A 133 -0.87 5.70 -9.04
C LEU A 133 0.12 6.34 -8.07
N THR A 134 -0.40 7.06 -7.07
CA THR A 134 0.40 7.57 -5.95
C THR A 134 0.24 6.63 -4.74
N ASN A 135 1.35 6.33 -4.07
CA ASN A 135 1.33 5.63 -2.79
C ASN A 135 1.46 6.62 -1.63
N ASP A 136 0.33 7.16 -1.17
CA ASP A 136 0.27 8.10 -0.02
C ASP A 136 0.43 7.41 1.35
N ASP A 137 0.81 6.14 1.36
CA ASP A 137 1.00 5.33 2.57
C ASP A 137 2.43 5.46 3.10
N TYR A 138 2.63 5.19 4.39
CA TYR A 138 3.94 5.17 5.03
C TYR A 138 4.79 3.95 4.64
N PHE A 139 4.16 2.89 4.12
CA PHE A 139 4.86 1.68 3.68
C PHE A 139 4.70 1.42 2.19
N THR A 140 5.67 0.69 1.63
CA THR A 140 5.68 0.24 0.23
C THR A 140 4.42 -0.52 -0.15
N ARG A 141 3.77 -0.14 -1.25
CA ARG A 141 2.58 -0.81 -1.77
C ARG A 141 2.98 -1.80 -2.87
N LEU A 142 2.51 -3.03 -2.78
CA LEU A 142 2.87 -4.12 -3.69
C LEU A 142 1.73 -4.50 -4.62
N HIS A 143 2.08 -5.25 -5.67
CA HIS A 143 1.10 -5.80 -6.59
C HIS A 143 0.21 -6.84 -5.89
N CYS A 144 -1.11 -6.82 -6.11
CA CYS A 144 -2.07 -7.72 -5.45
C CYS A 144 -1.79 -9.22 -5.63
N LYS A 145 -1.10 -9.58 -6.72
CA LYS A 145 -0.62 -10.97 -6.91
C LYS A 145 0.39 -11.35 -5.82
N CYS A 146 1.33 -10.47 -5.51
CA CYS A 146 2.36 -10.73 -4.52
C CYS A 146 1.79 -10.83 -3.11
N ASP A 147 0.85 -9.95 -2.75
CA ASP A 147 0.15 -10.05 -1.46
C ASP A 147 -0.62 -11.37 -1.31
N ARG A 148 -1.28 -11.83 -2.38
CA ARG A 148 -1.95 -13.13 -2.39
C ARG A 148 -0.95 -14.28 -2.25
N ASP A 149 0.13 -14.25 -3.02
CA ASP A 149 1.15 -15.30 -3.03
C ASP A 149 1.86 -15.36 -1.66
N PHE A 150 2.12 -14.21 -1.04
CA PHE A 150 2.63 -14.09 0.31
C PHE A 150 1.66 -14.69 1.35
N GLN A 151 0.37 -14.36 1.25
CA GLN A 151 -0.66 -14.95 2.11
C GLN A 151 -0.69 -16.48 1.98
N GLN A 152 -0.57 -17.00 0.76
CA GLN A 152 -0.56 -18.44 0.50
C GLN A 152 0.72 -19.10 1.04
N CYS A 153 1.87 -18.44 0.89
CA CYS A 153 3.15 -18.89 1.41
C CYS A 153 3.09 -19.07 2.95
N LEU A 154 2.65 -18.03 3.67
CA LEU A 154 2.50 -18.08 5.13
C LEU A 154 1.48 -19.13 5.60
N LYS A 155 0.35 -19.25 4.89
CA LYS A 155 -0.67 -20.29 5.17
C LYS A 155 -0.17 -21.70 4.94
N LYS A 156 0.71 -21.91 3.96
CA LYS A 156 1.29 -23.22 3.67
C LYS A 156 2.26 -23.66 4.77
N ILE A 157 3.04 -22.72 5.32
CA ILE A 157 3.97 -22.98 6.44
C ILE A 157 3.19 -23.33 7.72
N ASN A 158 2.11 -22.60 8.00
CA ASN A 158 1.18 -22.87 9.09
C ASN A 158 1.83 -23.02 10.49
N THR A 159 2.81 -22.18 10.82
CA THR A 159 3.38 -22.09 12.16
C THR A 159 2.68 -20.98 12.96
N THR A 160 2.90 -20.93 14.27
CA THR A 160 2.43 -19.80 15.09
C THR A 160 2.96 -18.47 14.56
N LEU A 161 4.24 -18.45 14.14
CA LEU A 161 4.87 -17.25 13.60
C LEU A 161 4.26 -16.83 12.27
N SER A 162 4.14 -17.74 11.30
CA SER A 162 3.60 -17.43 9.98
C SER A 162 2.14 -16.97 10.05
N ASN A 163 1.35 -17.59 10.93
CA ASN A 163 -0.05 -17.22 11.16
C ASN A 163 -0.20 -15.83 11.79
N ARG A 164 0.64 -15.50 12.79
CA ARG A 164 0.66 -14.16 13.40
C ARG A 164 1.16 -13.09 12.45
N LEU A 165 2.24 -13.37 11.72
CA LEU A 165 2.80 -12.48 10.70
C LEU A 165 1.74 -12.14 9.63
N GLY A 166 1.06 -13.15 9.10
CA GLY A 166 -0.02 -12.94 8.13
C GLY A 166 -1.17 -12.14 8.72
N SER A 167 -1.61 -12.47 9.93
CA SER A 167 -2.69 -11.75 10.61
C SER A 167 -2.35 -10.26 10.81
N PHE A 168 -1.12 -9.97 11.25
CA PHE A 168 -0.64 -8.60 11.41
C PHE A 168 -0.55 -7.86 10.08
N TYR A 169 0.16 -8.44 9.11
CA TYR A 169 0.39 -7.82 7.81
C TYR A 169 -0.93 -7.45 7.14
N PHE A 170 -1.87 -8.38 7.03
CA PHE A 170 -3.15 -8.14 6.33
C PHE A 170 -4.18 -7.35 7.16
N ALA A 171 -3.96 -7.15 8.47
CA ALA A 171 -4.73 -6.21 9.26
C ALA A 171 -4.28 -4.76 9.05
N VAL A 172 -2.98 -4.55 8.81
CA VAL A 172 -2.40 -3.21 8.59
C VAL A 172 -2.38 -2.83 7.11
N ARG A 173 -2.21 -3.81 6.21
CA ARG A 173 -2.11 -3.63 4.75
C ARG A 173 -3.41 -4.08 4.08
N ASP A 174 -4.30 -3.12 3.84
CA ASP A 174 -5.62 -3.36 3.22
C ASP A 174 -5.65 -3.06 1.71
N LYS A 175 -4.58 -2.47 1.16
CA LYS A 175 -4.50 -2.00 -0.23
C LYS A 175 -3.29 -2.57 -0.98
N CYS A 176 -3.55 -3.00 -2.21
CA CYS A 176 -2.58 -3.44 -3.20
C CYS A 176 -2.94 -2.86 -4.56
N TYR A 177 -2.03 -2.91 -5.55
CA TYR A 177 -2.35 -2.47 -6.91
C TYR A 177 -2.37 -3.63 -7.91
N LYS A 178 -3.19 -3.49 -8.95
CA LYS A 178 -3.20 -4.38 -10.12
C LYS A 178 -3.88 -3.68 -11.29
N LYS A 179 -3.58 -4.14 -12.51
CA LYS A 179 -4.40 -3.77 -13.67
C LYS A 179 -5.78 -4.41 -13.55
N GLN A 180 -6.82 -3.61 -13.69
CA GLN A 180 -8.22 -4.03 -13.62
C GLN A 180 -9.07 -3.09 -14.46
N TYR A 181 -10.22 -3.58 -14.95
CA TYR A 181 -11.24 -2.70 -15.53
C TYR A 181 -11.76 -1.69 -14.49
N PRO A 182 -12.30 -0.53 -14.93
CA PRO A 182 -12.91 0.43 -14.01
C PRO A 182 -13.95 -0.24 -13.12
N ILE A 183 -13.81 -0.05 -11.81
CA ILE A 183 -14.80 -0.51 -10.83
C ILE A 183 -15.98 0.45 -10.94
N VAL A 184 -17.12 -0.04 -11.43
CA VAL A 184 -18.34 0.75 -11.61
C VAL A 184 -19.30 0.65 -10.42
N ASP A 185 -19.18 -0.43 -9.64
CA ASP A 185 -20.00 -0.69 -8.47
C ASP A 185 -19.31 -1.69 -7.53
N CYS A 186 -19.64 -1.64 -6.25
CA CYS A 186 -19.14 -2.54 -5.21
C CYS A 186 -20.32 -3.34 -4.64
N GLY A 187 -20.34 -4.65 -4.87
CA GLY A 187 -21.35 -5.52 -4.27
C GLY A 187 -21.09 -5.75 -2.78
N GLU A 188 -22.16 -5.87 -1.99
CA GLU A 188 -22.07 -6.31 -0.60
C GLU A 188 -21.60 -7.77 -0.54
N LYS A 189 -20.56 -8.04 0.25
CA LYS A 189 -20.14 -9.42 0.55
C LYS A 189 -21.19 -10.06 1.44
N LYS A 190 -22.02 -10.95 0.89
CA LYS A 190 -22.85 -11.85 1.70
C LYS A 190 -21.94 -12.83 2.42
N ASN A 191 -21.91 -12.77 3.75
CA ASN A 191 -21.28 -13.81 4.57
C ASN A 191 -22.05 -15.11 4.31
N MET A 192 -21.44 -16.04 3.58
CA MET A 192 -21.97 -17.38 3.30
C MET A 192 -21.34 -18.39 4.25
#